data_AF-A0A8T3BW31-F1
#
_entry.id   AF-A0A8T3BW31-F1
#
_cell.length_a   1.000
_cell.length_b   1.000
_cell.length_c   1.000
_cell.angle_alpha   90.00
_cell.angle_beta   90.00
_cell.angle_gamma   90.00
#
_symmetry.space_group_name_H-M   'P 1'
#
loop_
_entity.id
_entity.type
_entity.pdbx_description
1 polymer ?
#
loop_
_entity_poly.entity_id
_entity_poly.type
_entity_poly.pdbx_seq_one_letter_code
_entity_poly.pdbx_strand_id
1 'polypeptide(L)'
;MKTTLELALLLISLSFLVLYALPVEAQGSQRKWKWPSPGILPSPILRDPELRECWTHLRKPPGCMSSIYDSSEKGKVLLSLECCDAVKALSNRCFERIFTAKPFQPEFSQQVQVFCASVHGNSPAFAPSF
;
A
#
# COMPACT_ATOMS: atom_id res chain seq x y z
N MET A 1 -52.00 -30.05 4.26
CA MET A 1 -51.38 -29.23 3.19
C MET A 1 -51.15 -27.79 3.63
N LYS A 2 -52.13 -27.09 4.21
CA LYS A 2 -51.95 -25.70 4.71
C LYS A 2 -50.90 -25.57 5.82
N THR A 3 -50.86 -26.50 6.76
CA THR A 3 -49.87 -26.53 7.87
C THR A 3 -48.44 -26.77 7.39
N THR A 4 -48.27 -27.54 6.31
CA THR A 4 -46.96 -27.84 5.71
C THR A 4 -46.37 -26.62 5.00
N LEU A 5 -47.23 -25.82 4.36
CA LEU A 5 -46.83 -24.59 3.66
C LEU A 5 -46.43 -23.48 4.65
N GLU A 6 -47.19 -23.32 5.73
CA GLU A 6 -46.87 -22.37 6.82
C GLU A 6 -45.52 -22.70 7.47
N LEU A 7 -45.26 -23.98 7.74
CA LEU A 7 -43.99 -24.42 8.34
C LEU A 7 -42.81 -24.15 7.40
N ALA A 8 -42.98 -24.34 6.09
CA ALA A 8 -41.96 -24.05 5.09
C ALA A 8 -41.64 -22.55 4.99
N LEU A 9 -42.65 -21.68 5.03
CA LEU A 9 -42.48 -20.22 5.02
C LEU A 9 -41.72 -19.72 6.26
N LEU A 10 -42.04 -20.27 7.44
CA LEU A 10 -41.33 -19.93 8.68
C LEU A 10 -39.85 -20.32 8.61
N LEU A 11 -39.52 -21.51 8.12
CA LEU A 11 -38.13 -21.96 7.96
C LEU A 11 -37.33 -21.08 6.99
N ILE A 12 -37.95 -20.66 5.89
CA ILE A 12 -37.32 -19.75 4.92
C ILE A 12 -37.03 -18.39 5.59
N SER A 13 -38.01 -17.82 6.29
CA SER A 13 -37.85 -16.52 6.96
C SER A 13 -36.73 -16.54 8.02
N LEU A 14 -36.64 -17.61 8.82
CA LEU A 14 -35.59 -17.80 9.81
C LEU A 14 -34.21 -17.93 9.16
N SER A 15 -34.12 -18.69 8.06
CA SER A 15 -32.87 -18.85 7.30
C SER A 15 -32.36 -17.52 6.76
N PHE A 16 -33.26 -16.70 6.19
CA PHE A 16 -32.93 -15.36 5.72
C PHE A 16 -32.45 -14.46 6.84
N LEU A 17 -33.16 -14.43 7.99
CA LEU A 17 -32.75 -13.64 9.16
C LEU A 17 -31.35 -14.04 9.66
N VAL A 18 -31.00 -15.33 9.68
CA VAL A 18 -29.65 -15.79 10.04
C VAL A 18 -28.61 -15.32 9.02
N LEU A 19 -28.94 -15.36 7.72
CA LEU A 19 -28.06 -14.86 6.65
C LEU A 19 -27.79 -13.35 6.74
N TYR A 20 -28.80 -12.57 7.13
CA TYR A 20 -28.68 -11.12 7.33
C TYR A 20 -28.05 -10.74 8.67
N ALA A 21 -28.19 -11.58 9.70
CA ALA A 21 -27.63 -11.36 11.03
C ALA A 21 -26.17 -11.82 11.16
N LEU A 22 -25.69 -12.67 10.24
CA LEU A 22 -24.26 -12.87 10.08
C LEU A 22 -23.65 -11.50 9.77
N PRO A 23 -22.76 -10.96 10.62
CA PRO A 23 -21.96 -9.85 10.19
C PRO A 23 -21.27 -10.34 8.93
N VAL A 24 -21.49 -9.67 7.80
CA VAL A 24 -20.51 -9.72 6.72
C VAL A 24 -19.24 -9.25 7.41
N GLU A 25 -18.42 -10.21 7.83
CA GLU A 25 -17.03 -9.95 8.12
C GLU A 25 -16.46 -9.53 6.77
N ALA A 26 -16.69 -8.25 6.45
CA ALA A 26 -15.89 -7.51 5.52
C ALA A 26 -14.48 -7.88 5.93
N GLN A 27 -13.79 -8.60 5.04
CA GLN A 27 -12.41 -9.02 5.17
C GLN A 27 -11.51 -7.79 5.23
N GLY A 28 -11.68 -6.99 6.28
CA GLY A 28 -11.30 -5.59 6.38
C GLY A 28 -10.24 -5.36 7.44
N SER A 29 -9.52 -6.41 7.85
CA SER A 29 -8.43 -6.28 8.82
C SER A 29 -7.09 -6.88 8.36
N GLN A 30 -7.01 -7.96 7.57
CA GLN A 30 -5.72 -8.65 7.40
C GLN A 30 -5.45 -9.22 5.99
N ARG A 31 -5.64 -8.44 4.92
CA ARG A 31 -4.77 -8.69 3.75
C ARG A 31 -3.46 -7.96 4.02
N LYS A 32 -2.54 -8.62 4.74
CA LYS A 32 -1.13 -8.22 4.79
C LYS A 32 -0.67 -8.13 3.33
N TRP A 33 -0.56 -6.92 2.81
CA TRP A 33 -0.12 -6.68 1.45
C TRP A 33 1.33 -7.15 1.35
N LYS A 34 1.55 -8.36 0.82
CA LYS A 34 2.90 -8.77 0.44
C LYS A 34 3.27 -7.95 -0.80
N TRP A 35 4.18 -7.02 -0.62
CA TRP A 35 4.78 -6.33 -1.76
C TRP A 35 5.43 -7.35 -2.70
N PRO A 36 5.26 -7.19 -4.02
CA PRO A 36 6.02 -7.98 -4.98
C PRO A 36 7.52 -7.73 -4.80
N SER A 37 8.33 -8.69 -5.24
CA SER A 37 9.79 -8.64 -5.10
C SER A 37 10.37 -7.31 -5.59
N PRO A 38 11.50 -6.84 -4.99
CA PRO A 38 12.17 -5.60 -5.38
C PRO A 38 12.31 -5.48 -6.90
N GLY A 39 11.84 -4.37 -7.47
CA GLY A 39 11.87 -4.10 -8.92
C GLY A 39 10.58 -4.38 -9.68
N ILE A 40 9.61 -5.08 -9.09
CA ILE A 40 8.28 -5.31 -9.67
C ILE A 40 7.26 -4.40 -9.00
N LEU A 41 6.46 -3.66 -9.79
CA LEU A 41 5.32 -2.91 -9.26
C LEU A 41 4.11 -3.87 -9.10
N PRO A 42 3.29 -3.75 -8.04
CA PRO A 42 2.06 -4.51 -7.92
C PRO A 42 1.18 -4.37 -9.18
N SER A 43 0.51 -5.44 -9.62
CA SER A 43 -0.35 -5.42 -10.80
C SER A 43 -1.40 -4.29 -10.84
N PRO A 44 -1.98 -3.82 -9.72
CA PRO A 44 -2.83 -2.63 -9.72
C PRO A 44 -2.10 -1.34 -10.16
N ILE A 45 -0.81 -1.22 -9.83
CA ILE A 45 0.05 -0.08 -10.18
C ILE A 45 0.49 -0.17 -11.65
N LEU A 46 0.75 -1.38 -12.16
CA LEU A 46 1.15 -1.59 -13.57
C LEU A 46 0.05 -1.29 -14.59
N ARG A 47 -1.22 -1.32 -14.17
CA ARG A 47 -2.38 -1.03 -15.05
C ARG A 47 -2.65 0.46 -15.23
N ASP A 48 -2.06 1.31 -14.39
CA ASP A 48 -2.13 2.77 -14.51
C ASP A 48 -0.82 3.28 -15.16
N PRO A 49 -0.86 3.69 -16.45
CA PRO A 49 0.34 4.10 -17.17
C PRO A 49 0.99 5.36 -16.58
N GLU A 50 0.19 6.27 -16.01
CA GLU A 50 0.70 7.49 -15.39
C GLU A 50 1.41 7.17 -14.08
N LEU A 51 0.84 6.28 -13.27
CA LEU A 51 1.47 5.84 -12.03
C LEU A 51 2.77 5.09 -12.32
N ARG A 52 2.80 4.27 -13.37
CA ARG A 52 4.03 3.58 -13.82
C ARG A 52 5.12 4.56 -14.24
N GLU A 53 4.76 5.66 -14.91
CA GLU A 53 5.70 6.73 -15.26
C GLU A 53 6.28 7.39 -14.00
N CYS A 54 5.42 7.75 -13.03
CA CYS A 54 5.86 8.33 -11.76
C CYS A 54 6.87 7.44 -11.00
N TRP A 55 6.68 6.12 -11.02
CA TRP A 55 7.61 5.16 -10.40
C TRP A 55 8.97 5.05 -11.11
N THR A 56 9.10 5.53 -12.35
CA THR A 56 10.35 5.41 -13.10
C THR A 56 11.49 6.21 -12.47
N HIS A 57 11.19 7.36 -11.86
CA HIS A 57 12.18 8.14 -11.11
C HIS A 57 12.72 7.38 -9.89
N LEU A 58 11.85 6.72 -9.14
CA LEU A 58 12.19 5.97 -7.93
C LEU A 58 12.89 4.63 -8.21
N ARG A 59 12.82 4.12 -9.46
CA ARG A 59 13.55 2.91 -9.87
C ARG A 59 15.02 3.19 -10.19
N LYS A 60 15.40 4.45 -10.44
CA LYS A 60 16.79 4.80 -10.80
C LYS A 60 17.77 4.52 -9.66
N PRO A 61 17.51 4.93 -8.40
CA PRO A 61 18.41 4.59 -7.30
C PRO A 61 18.21 3.12 -6.90
N PRO A 62 19.28 2.31 -6.80
CA PRO A 62 19.19 0.91 -6.41
C PRO A 62 18.47 0.75 -5.07
N GLY A 63 17.46 -0.13 -5.02
CA GLY A 63 16.74 -0.46 -3.78
C GLY A 63 15.83 0.65 -3.22
N CYS A 64 15.67 1.80 -3.90
CA CYS A 64 14.81 2.88 -3.39
C CYS A 64 13.34 2.45 -3.29
N MET A 65 12.81 1.81 -4.35
CA MET A 65 11.43 1.32 -4.35
C MET A 65 11.16 0.29 -3.23
N SER A 66 12.07 -0.68 -3.03
CA SER A 66 11.93 -1.65 -1.94
C SER A 66 12.04 -0.99 -0.57
N SER A 67 12.93 -0.01 -0.40
CA SER A 67 13.08 0.71 0.86
C SER A 67 11.84 1.53 1.22
N ILE A 68 11.14 2.11 0.23
CA ILE A 68 9.85 2.79 0.43
C ILE A 68 8.79 1.79 0.91
N TYR A 69 8.70 0.62 0.28
CA TYR A 69 7.75 -0.42 0.68
C TYR A 69 8.03 -0.97 2.08
N ASP A 70 9.28 -1.35 2.35
CA ASP A 70 9.74 -1.80 3.68
C ASP A 70 9.47 -0.75 4.76
N SER A 71 9.76 0.51 4.47
CA SER A 71 9.53 1.63 5.39
C SER A 71 8.05 1.77 5.72
N SER A 72 7.18 1.61 4.71
CA SER A 72 5.73 1.66 4.90
C SER A 72 5.22 0.49 5.73
N GLU A 73 5.73 -0.73 5.52
CA GLU A 73 5.32 -1.90 6.33
C GLU A 73 5.80 -1.78 7.78
N LYS A 74 7.00 -1.25 7.98
CA LYS A 74 7.60 -1.08 9.32
C LYS A 74 7.08 0.16 10.05
N GLY A 75 6.38 1.06 9.37
CA GLY A 75 5.94 2.35 9.92
C GLY A 75 7.09 3.29 10.30
N LYS A 76 8.27 3.09 9.70
CA LYS A 76 9.49 3.86 9.98
C LYS A 76 10.21 4.14 8.67
N VAL A 77 10.42 5.42 8.34
CA VAL A 77 11.11 5.83 7.12
C VAL A 77 12.61 5.58 7.23
N LEU A 78 13.13 4.69 6.38
CA LEU A 78 14.55 4.40 6.20
C LEU A 78 14.86 4.40 4.70
N LEU A 79 15.29 5.55 4.18
CA LEU A 79 15.65 5.74 2.77
C LEU A 79 17.09 6.20 2.63
N SER A 80 17.78 5.80 1.55
CA SER A 80 19.10 6.30 1.22
C SER A 80 19.05 7.76 0.76
N LEU A 81 20.20 8.46 0.77
CA LEU A 81 20.31 9.82 0.25
C LEU A 81 19.86 9.91 -1.21
N GLU A 82 20.36 9.02 -2.06
CA GLU A 82 19.97 8.97 -3.48
C GLU A 82 18.47 8.71 -3.67
N CYS A 83 17.86 7.90 -2.81
CA CYS A 83 16.42 7.67 -2.84
C CYS A 83 15.65 8.94 -2.44
N CYS A 84 16.10 9.65 -1.41
CA CYS A 84 15.51 10.92 -1.03
C CYS A 84 15.68 12.01 -2.10
N ASP A 85 16.80 12.03 -2.82
CA ASP A 85 16.98 12.92 -3.98
C ASP A 85 15.99 12.58 -5.11
N ALA A 86 15.77 11.29 -5.38
CA ALA A 86 14.74 10.85 -6.33
C ALA A 86 13.32 11.21 -5.89
N VAL A 87 13.01 11.09 -4.58
CA VAL A 87 11.71 11.51 -4.01
C VAL A 87 11.51 13.02 -4.13
N LYS A 88 12.51 13.83 -3.79
CA LYS A 88 12.47 15.30 -3.92
C LYS A 88 12.34 15.75 -5.38
N ALA A 89 12.84 14.95 -6.32
CA ALA A 89 12.73 15.22 -7.75
C ALA A 89 11.37 14.83 -8.36
N LEU A 90 10.47 14.20 -7.61
CA LEU A 90 9.11 13.92 -8.09
C LEU A 90 8.32 15.22 -8.25
N SER A 91 7.48 15.29 -9.27
CA SER A 91 6.44 16.31 -9.34
C SER A 91 5.41 16.08 -8.22
N ASN A 92 4.73 17.15 -7.76
CA ASN A 92 3.67 17.04 -6.75
C ASN A 92 2.61 16.00 -7.14
N ARG A 93 2.22 15.99 -8.42
CA ARG A 93 1.28 14.99 -8.98
C ARG A 93 1.77 13.57 -8.78
N CYS A 94 3.05 13.29 -9.09
CA CYS A 94 3.61 11.96 -8.94
C CYS A 94 3.79 11.55 -7.49
N PHE A 95 4.22 12.49 -6.65
CA PHE A 95 4.32 12.26 -5.21
C PHE A 95 2.97 11.84 -4.63
N GLU A 96 1.92 12.63 -4.88
CA GLU A 96 0.57 12.34 -4.43
C GLU A 96 0.10 10.97 -4.95
N ARG A 97 0.14 10.73 -6.26
CA ARG A 97 -0.34 9.47 -6.86
C ARG A 97 0.37 8.24 -6.31
N ILE A 98 1.66 8.33 -5.98
CA ILE A 98 2.41 7.23 -5.37
C ILE A 98 2.00 7.04 -3.91
N PHE A 99 2.11 8.08 -3.08
CA PHE A 99 2.02 7.94 -1.62
C PHE A 99 0.60 7.97 -1.08
N THR A 100 -0.41 8.34 -1.88
CA THR A 100 -1.83 8.19 -1.52
C THR A 100 -2.44 6.90 -2.05
N ALA A 101 -1.72 6.13 -2.87
CA ALA A 101 -2.19 4.84 -3.34
C ALA A 101 -2.13 3.81 -2.20
N LYS A 102 -3.14 2.94 -2.14
CA LYS A 102 -3.02 1.75 -1.28
C LYS A 102 -1.81 0.92 -1.74
N PRO A 103 -1.05 0.32 -0.81
CA PRO A 103 -1.32 0.19 0.64
C PRO A 103 -0.57 1.18 1.56
N PHE A 104 -0.13 2.34 1.06
CA PHE A 104 0.49 3.34 1.95
C PHE A 104 -0.54 3.90 2.94
N GLN A 105 -0.12 4.06 4.20
CA GLN A 105 -0.94 4.72 5.21
C GLN A 105 -0.98 6.23 4.94
N PRO A 106 -2.07 6.94 5.27
CA PRO A 106 -2.19 8.38 5.00
C PRO A 106 -1.01 9.20 5.52
N GLU A 107 -0.52 8.88 6.73
CA GLU A 107 0.54 9.60 7.43
C GLU A 107 1.94 9.33 6.84
N PHE A 108 2.10 8.21 6.13
CA PHE A 108 3.40 7.79 5.59
C PHE A 108 3.96 8.82 4.59
N SER A 109 3.10 9.42 3.78
CA SER A 109 3.48 10.45 2.81
C SER A 109 4.18 11.64 3.47
N GLN A 110 3.62 12.15 4.58
CA GLN A 110 4.19 13.26 5.34
C GLN A 110 5.50 12.85 6.01
N GLN A 111 5.59 11.64 6.56
CA GLN A 111 6.82 11.13 7.15
C GLN A 111 7.97 11.07 6.14
N VAL A 112 7.70 10.66 4.90
CA VAL A 112 8.69 10.63 3.82
C VAL A 112 9.17 12.04 3.47
N GLN A 113 8.26 13.02 3.39
CA GLN A 113 8.64 14.42 3.14
C GLN A 113 9.53 14.97 4.24
N VAL A 114 9.14 14.79 5.51
CA VAL A 114 9.91 15.26 6.67
C VAL A 114 11.28 14.59 6.72
N PHE A 115 11.33 13.27 6.52
CA PHE A 115 12.58 12.50 6.50
C PHE A 115 13.51 13.02 5.39
N CYS A 116 13.05 13.08 4.14
CA CYS A 116 13.89 13.49 3.02
C CYS A 116 14.26 14.98 3.01
N ALA A 117 13.48 15.83 3.70
CA ALA A 117 13.87 17.21 3.98
C ALA A 117 14.99 17.30 5.03
N SER A 118 15.01 16.39 6.01
CA SER A 118 16.02 16.37 7.08
C SER A 118 17.37 15.78 6.64
N VAL A 119 17.39 14.96 5.59
CA VAL A 119 18.63 14.39 5.05
C VAL A 119 19.35 15.44 4.20
N HIS A 120 20.34 16.11 4.79
CA HIS A 120 21.26 16.99 4.09
C HIS A 120 22.62 16.30 3.94
N GLY A 121 23.02 15.99 2.70
CA GLY A 121 24.40 15.97 2.16
C GLY A 121 25.58 15.35 2.92
N ASN A 122 25.40 14.72 4.08
CA ASN A 122 26.45 14.07 4.86
C ASN A 122 25.84 12.96 5.73
N SER A 123 25.80 11.74 5.20
CA SER A 123 25.62 10.52 6.00
C SER A 123 26.48 9.43 5.36
N PRO A 124 27.11 8.55 6.16
CA PRO A 124 28.24 7.75 5.73
C PRO A 124 27.80 6.79 4.65
N ALA A 125 28.64 6.67 3.62
CA ALA A 125 28.52 5.66 2.59
C ALA A 125 28.25 4.30 3.25
N PHE A 126 27.09 3.72 3.00
CA PHE A 126 26.89 2.29 3.21
C PHE A 126 27.85 1.59 2.26
N ALA A 127 29.01 1.21 2.79
CA ALA A 127 29.93 0.33 2.09
C ALA A 127 29.20 -1.00 1.82
N PRO A 128 29.25 -1.54 0.59
CA PRO A 128 28.72 -2.86 0.32
C PRO A 128 29.57 -3.89 1.08
N SER A 129 28.92 -4.67 1.94
CA SER A 129 29.53 -5.90 2.47
C SER A 129 29.55 -6.95 1.34
N PHE A 130 30.76 -7.39 0.99
CA PHE A 130 31.04 -8.46 0.02
C PHE A 130 30.61 -9.83 0.54
#